data_AF-A0A954BUA9-F1
#
_entry.id   AF-A0A954BUA9-F1
#
_cell.length_a   1.000
_cell.length_b   1.000
_cell.length_c   1.000
_cell.angle_alpha   90.00
_cell.angle_beta   90.00
_cell.angle_gamma   90.00
#
_symmetry.space_group_name_H-M   'P 1'
#
loop_
_entity.id
_entity.type
_entity.pdbx_description
1 polymer ?
#
loop_
_entity_poly.entity_id
_entity_poly.type
_entity_poly.pdbx_seq_one_letter_code
_entity_poly.pdbx_strand_id
1 'polypeptide(L)'
;MSDAFTKALSLALEQTSPVMRNDRPVVSRPDELYALYTESGDSARRAQARFAWDMYGGDQLRYISRLPGESAAEFLRRPHKQFLNITRVVIDVLSQLYRRPVERTIDADARLVERIQRAWQRSPLDRLLLGVDRMARLQGVAAVRVSYEHGEARYWPWPAHRLIVLPDFDRPDTPAAVVAFAAGDGSLAHVWSPDRVSTVAGGRILTEEEHGLGRVP
;
A
#
# COMPACT_ATOMS: atom_id res chain seq x y z
N MET A 1 17.55 3.44 23.31
CA MET A 1 16.48 2.87 22.46
C MET A 1 16.82 3.20 21.03
N SER A 2 16.73 2.23 20.11
CA SER A 2 16.89 2.48 18.66
C SER A 2 15.83 3.47 18.22
N ASP A 3 16.25 4.57 17.61
CA ASP A 3 15.37 5.55 16.96
C ASP A 3 14.45 4.84 15.93
N ALA A 4 13.17 5.21 15.90
CA ALA A 4 12.14 4.56 15.09
C ALA A 4 12.45 4.72 13.59
N PHE A 5 13.03 5.86 13.20
CA PHE A 5 13.47 6.10 11.84
C PHE A 5 14.62 5.16 11.46
N THR A 6 15.62 4.99 12.33
CA THR A 6 16.71 4.01 12.13
C THR A 6 16.18 2.58 11.96
N LYS A 7 15.17 2.17 12.74
CA LYS A 7 14.53 0.85 12.60
C LYS A 7 13.77 0.72 11.27
N ALA A 8 13.02 1.73 10.88
CA ALA A 8 12.30 1.77 9.61
C ALA A 8 13.26 1.71 8.41
N LEU A 9 14.40 2.41 8.51
CA LEU A 9 15.46 2.42 7.52
C LEU A 9 16.10 1.04 7.38
N SER A 10 16.42 0.37 8.49
CA SER A 10 16.93 -1.02 8.47
C SER A 10 15.95 -1.97 7.78
N LEU A 11 14.66 -1.86 8.08
CA LEU A 11 13.62 -2.68 7.44
C LEU A 11 13.53 -2.42 5.93
N ALA A 12 13.61 -1.16 5.51
CA ALA A 12 13.59 -0.80 4.10
C ALA A 12 14.84 -1.32 3.35
N LEU A 13 16.02 -1.22 3.96
CA LEU A 13 17.26 -1.74 3.39
C LEU A 13 17.19 -3.27 3.22
N GLU A 14 16.68 -3.99 4.21
CA GLU A 14 16.49 -5.43 4.14
C GLU A 14 15.50 -5.81 3.03
N GLN A 15 14.30 -5.20 3.00
CA GLN A 15 13.23 -5.59 2.08
C GLN A 15 13.45 -5.14 0.63
N THR A 16 14.27 -4.10 0.39
CA THR A 16 14.65 -3.67 -0.96
C THR A 16 15.91 -4.38 -1.48
N SER A 17 16.61 -5.13 -0.62
CA SER A 17 17.83 -5.84 -1.02
C SER A 17 17.49 -7.01 -1.96
N PRO A 18 18.15 -7.12 -3.13
CA PRO A 18 17.90 -8.20 -4.07
C PRO A 18 18.26 -9.59 -3.52
N VAL A 19 19.17 -9.67 -2.53
CA VAL A 19 19.61 -10.92 -1.88
C VAL A 19 18.56 -11.46 -0.89
N MET A 20 17.74 -10.58 -0.34
CA MET A 20 16.71 -10.88 0.67
C MET A 20 15.29 -10.89 0.08
N ARG A 21 15.15 -10.75 -1.26
CA ARG A 21 13.88 -11.04 -1.93
C ARG A 21 13.61 -12.52 -1.80
N ASN A 22 13.00 -12.90 -0.67
CA ASN A 22 12.58 -14.26 -0.42
C ASN A 22 11.87 -14.78 -1.66
N ASP A 23 12.43 -15.83 -2.26
CA ASP A 23 11.68 -16.66 -3.18
C ASP A 23 10.36 -16.96 -2.49
N ARG A 24 9.25 -16.63 -3.16
CA ARG A 24 7.92 -16.90 -2.61
C ARG A 24 7.91 -18.36 -2.17
N PRO A 25 7.50 -18.68 -0.93
CA PRO A 25 7.37 -20.07 -0.54
C PRO A 25 6.49 -20.75 -1.60
N VAL A 26 6.99 -21.84 -2.16
CA VAL A 26 6.23 -22.68 -3.09
C VAL A 26 5.15 -23.33 -2.25
N VAL A 27 4.01 -22.66 -2.12
CA VAL A 27 2.87 -23.18 -1.36
C VAL A 27 2.29 -24.33 -2.15
N SER A 28 2.47 -25.53 -1.62
CA SER A 28 2.10 -26.78 -2.28
C SER A 28 0.79 -27.33 -1.74
N ARG A 29 0.30 -26.82 -0.60
CA ARG A 29 -0.97 -27.25 0.03
C ARG A 29 -1.82 -26.07 0.54
N PRO A 30 -3.17 -26.17 0.50
CA PRO A 30 -4.07 -25.14 1.05
C PRO A 30 -3.84 -24.83 2.54
N ASP A 31 -3.35 -25.81 3.30
CA ASP A 31 -3.14 -25.72 4.74
C ASP A 31 -1.88 -24.89 5.07
N GLU A 32 -0.88 -24.89 4.18
CA GLU A 32 0.33 -24.06 4.27
C GLU A 32 0.01 -22.57 4.02
N LEU A 33 -0.99 -22.31 3.17
CA LEU A 33 -1.60 -20.99 3.00
C LEU A 33 -2.25 -20.54 4.32
N TYR A 34 -2.99 -21.44 4.99
CA TYR A 34 -3.59 -21.20 6.31
C TYR A 34 -2.58 -20.99 7.45
N ALA A 35 -1.45 -21.68 7.42
CA ALA A 35 -0.36 -21.50 8.39
C ALA A 35 0.35 -20.13 8.25
N LEU A 36 0.54 -19.64 7.02
CA LEU A 36 1.01 -18.26 6.77
C LEU A 36 0.05 -17.20 7.34
N TYR A 37 -1.23 -17.52 7.52
CA TYR A 37 -2.23 -16.62 8.09
C TYR A 37 -2.26 -16.60 9.63
N THR A 38 -1.52 -17.47 10.34
CA THR A 38 -1.67 -17.66 11.79
C THR A 38 -0.43 -17.34 12.65
N GLU A 39 0.81 -17.32 12.12
CA GLU A 39 2.02 -17.14 12.97
C GLU A 39 2.72 -15.74 12.92
N SER A 40 2.32 -14.77 12.07
CA SER A 40 3.08 -13.50 11.91
C SER A 40 2.21 -12.28 11.58
N GLY A 41 1.42 -11.80 12.55
CA GLY A 41 0.35 -10.79 12.38
C GLY A 41 0.52 -9.73 11.27
N ASP A 42 1.62 -8.98 11.24
CA ASP A 42 1.83 -7.91 10.26
C ASP A 42 2.29 -8.38 8.87
N SER A 43 3.10 -9.44 8.81
CA SER A 43 3.55 -10.02 7.53
C SER A 43 2.40 -10.77 6.86
N ALA A 44 1.66 -11.54 7.65
CA ALA A 44 0.43 -12.23 7.24
C ALA A 44 -0.62 -11.22 6.74
N ARG A 45 -0.87 -10.14 7.49
CA ARG A 45 -1.78 -9.07 7.08
C ARG A 45 -1.37 -8.43 5.76
N ARG A 46 -0.07 -8.12 5.58
CA ARG A 46 0.43 -7.57 4.31
C ARG A 46 0.28 -8.54 3.15
N ALA A 47 0.56 -9.83 3.37
CA ALA A 47 0.37 -10.87 2.36
C ALA A 47 -1.11 -11.02 1.96
N GLN A 48 -2.03 -11.00 2.93
CA GLN A 48 -3.47 -11.03 2.68
C GLN A 48 -3.95 -9.78 1.92
N ALA A 49 -3.50 -8.59 2.33
CA ALA A 49 -3.82 -7.34 1.64
C ALA A 49 -3.29 -7.31 0.19
N ARG A 50 -2.11 -7.91 -0.04
CA ARG A 50 -1.55 -8.09 -1.39
C ARG A 50 -2.38 -9.08 -2.20
N PHE A 51 -2.76 -10.21 -1.61
CA PHE A 51 -3.62 -11.19 -2.25
C PHE A 51 -4.95 -10.56 -2.69
N ALA A 52 -5.66 -9.88 -1.80
CA ALA A 52 -6.92 -9.21 -2.14
C ALA A 52 -6.76 -8.19 -3.29
N TRP A 53 -5.64 -7.45 -3.29
CA TRP A 53 -5.30 -6.53 -4.37
C TRP A 53 -5.08 -7.23 -5.71
N ASP A 54 -4.26 -8.27 -5.73
CA ASP A 54 -3.95 -9.02 -6.95
C ASP A 54 -5.21 -9.73 -7.49
N MET A 55 -6.08 -10.26 -6.60
CA MET A 55 -7.38 -10.82 -7.00
C MET A 55 -8.27 -9.77 -7.66
N TYR A 56 -8.36 -8.55 -7.10
CA TYR A 56 -9.08 -7.43 -7.72
C TYR A 56 -8.48 -7.06 -9.09
N GLY A 57 -7.15 -7.00 -9.18
CA GLY A 57 -6.41 -6.67 -10.41
C GLY A 57 -6.48 -7.71 -11.52
N GLY A 58 -6.94 -8.93 -11.22
CA GLY A 58 -6.98 -10.05 -12.18
C GLY A 58 -5.69 -10.86 -12.24
N ASP A 59 -4.77 -10.66 -11.28
CA ASP A 59 -3.50 -11.38 -11.16
C ASP A 59 -3.67 -12.78 -10.50
N GLN A 60 -4.86 -13.36 -10.61
CA GLN A 60 -5.29 -14.61 -9.96
C GLN A 60 -4.44 -15.81 -10.38
N LEU A 61 -3.91 -15.79 -11.62
CA LEU A 61 -3.04 -16.84 -12.15
C LEU A 61 -1.82 -17.11 -11.26
N ARG A 62 -1.31 -16.07 -10.55
CA ARG A 62 -0.14 -16.18 -9.66
C ARG A 62 -0.38 -17.05 -8.43
N TYR A 63 -1.64 -17.30 -8.09
CA TYR A 63 -2.04 -18.04 -6.88
C TYR A 63 -2.56 -19.44 -7.18
N ILE A 64 -2.54 -19.86 -8.45
CA ILE A 64 -2.81 -21.25 -8.79
C ILE A 64 -1.54 -22.04 -8.55
N SER A 65 -1.62 -23.01 -7.64
CA SER A 65 -0.54 -23.96 -7.41
C SER A 65 -0.30 -24.80 -8.66
N ARG A 66 0.97 -25.00 -8.98
CA ARG A 66 1.39 -25.98 -9.99
C ARG A 66 1.12 -27.39 -9.47
N LEU A 67 0.81 -28.31 -10.37
CA LEU A 67 0.75 -29.73 -10.02
C LEU A 67 2.14 -30.25 -9.66
N PRO A 68 2.27 -31.27 -8.81
CA PRO A 68 3.56 -31.89 -8.52
C PRO A 68 4.26 -32.36 -9.80
N GLY A 69 5.49 -31.89 -10.04
CA GLY A 69 6.28 -32.23 -11.25
C GLY A 69 5.93 -31.41 -12.50
N GLU A 70 4.96 -30.50 -12.44
CA GLU A 70 4.57 -29.65 -13.57
C GLU A 70 5.59 -28.54 -13.83
N SER A 71 6.13 -28.49 -15.05
CA SER A 71 7.01 -27.41 -15.48
C SER A 71 6.25 -26.10 -15.70
N ALA A 72 6.96 -24.97 -15.68
CA ALA A 72 6.33 -23.66 -15.93
C ALA A 72 5.65 -23.59 -17.32
N ALA A 73 6.21 -24.26 -18.33
CA ALA A 73 5.67 -24.30 -19.69
C ALA A 73 4.38 -25.13 -19.76
N GLU A 74 4.32 -26.28 -19.09
CA GLU A 74 3.12 -27.12 -19.00
C GLU A 74 2.00 -26.39 -18.27
N PHE A 75 2.33 -25.77 -17.13
CA PHE A 75 1.39 -24.93 -16.39
C PHE A 75 0.80 -23.85 -17.29
N LEU A 76 1.61 -23.13 -18.08
CA LEU A 76 1.14 -22.10 -19.01
C LEU A 76 0.16 -22.62 -20.06
N ARG A 77 0.39 -23.83 -20.58
CA ARG A 77 -0.41 -24.47 -21.64
C ARG A 77 -1.72 -25.12 -21.15
N ARG A 78 -1.97 -25.16 -19.85
CA ARG A 78 -3.18 -25.81 -19.29
C ARG A 78 -4.46 -25.18 -19.90
N PRO A 79 -5.35 -25.99 -20.51
CA PRO A 79 -6.48 -25.48 -21.30
C PRO A 79 -7.58 -24.81 -20.46
N HIS A 80 -7.68 -25.11 -19.16
CA HIS A 80 -8.71 -24.56 -18.28
C HIS A 80 -8.09 -23.84 -17.08
N LYS A 81 -7.85 -22.55 -17.25
CA LYS A 81 -7.60 -21.59 -16.17
C LYS A 81 -8.75 -20.60 -16.19
N GLN A 82 -9.91 -21.03 -15.72
CA GLN A 82 -11.06 -20.14 -15.63
C GLN A 82 -10.95 -19.33 -14.35
N PHE A 83 -11.10 -18.02 -14.50
CA PHE A 83 -11.14 -17.10 -13.38
C PHE A 83 -12.46 -16.35 -13.42
N LEU A 84 -13.27 -16.51 -12.38
CA LEU A 84 -14.36 -15.59 -12.13
C LEU A 84 -13.83 -14.53 -11.17
N ASN A 85 -13.65 -13.30 -11.65
CA ASN A 85 -13.21 -12.19 -10.80
C ASN A 85 -14.37 -11.63 -9.97
N ILE A 86 -14.92 -12.49 -9.10
CA ILE A 86 -15.99 -12.14 -8.16
C ILE A 86 -15.54 -10.98 -7.27
N THR A 87 -14.27 -10.99 -6.82
CA THR A 87 -13.70 -9.93 -5.98
C THR A 87 -13.87 -8.56 -6.63
N ARG A 88 -13.52 -8.41 -7.91
CA ARG A 88 -13.70 -7.16 -8.63
C ARG A 88 -15.16 -6.76 -8.74
N VAL A 89 -16.04 -7.69 -9.09
CA VAL A 89 -17.49 -7.41 -9.20
C VAL A 89 -18.06 -6.92 -7.87
N VAL A 90 -17.79 -7.63 -6.77
CA VAL A 90 -18.28 -7.27 -5.43
C VAL A 90 -17.75 -5.90 -5.02
N ILE A 91 -16.46 -5.65 -5.17
CA ILE A 91 -15.85 -4.37 -4.79
C ILE A 91 -16.37 -3.22 -5.65
N ASP A 92 -16.51 -3.42 -6.97
CA ASP A 92 -17.04 -2.40 -7.86
C ASP A 92 -18.49 -2.06 -7.53
N VAL A 93 -19.32 -3.05 -7.15
CA VAL A 93 -20.70 -2.81 -6.68
C VAL A 93 -20.72 -2.08 -5.34
N LEU A 94 -19.95 -2.54 -4.36
CA LEU A 94 -19.88 -1.90 -3.04
C LEU A 94 -19.39 -0.45 -3.13
N SER A 95 -18.46 -0.17 -4.04
CA SER A 95 -17.94 1.19 -4.27
C SER A 95 -18.98 2.10 -4.94
N GLN A 96 -19.95 1.54 -5.67
CA GLN A 96 -21.01 2.31 -6.32
C GLN A 96 -22.09 2.81 -5.34
N LEU A 97 -22.10 2.33 -4.10
CA LEU A 97 -23.01 2.83 -3.05
C LEU A 97 -22.72 4.31 -2.70
N TYR A 98 -21.56 4.85 -3.10
CA TYR A 98 -21.16 6.24 -2.91
C TYR A 98 -21.09 7.05 -4.21
N ARG A 99 -21.95 6.75 -5.20
CA ARG A 99 -21.99 7.48 -6.49
C ARG A 99 -22.24 8.99 -6.36
N ARG A 100 -22.74 9.47 -5.22
CA ARG A 100 -22.90 10.91 -4.97
C ARG A 100 -21.58 11.47 -4.45
N PRO A 101 -21.09 12.59 -5.02
CA PRO A 101 -19.96 13.31 -4.43
C PRO A 101 -20.23 13.59 -2.95
N VAL A 102 -19.20 13.48 -2.13
CA VAL A 102 -19.31 13.84 -0.71
C VAL A 102 -19.61 15.33 -0.62
N GLU A 103 -20.66 15.69 0.10
CA GLU A 103 -20.94 17.09 0.44
C GLU A 103 -19.87 17.58 1.40
N ARG A 104 -19.16 18.65 1.03
CA ARG A 104 -18.05 19.20 1.80
C ARG A 104 -18.40 20.60 2.26
N THR A 105 -18.50 20.78 3.57
CA THR A 105 -18.63 22.10 4.20
C THR A 105 -17.30 22.49 4.82
N ILE A 106 -16.85 23.71 4.54
CA ILE A 106 -15.64 24.27 5.14
C ILE A 106 -16.10 25.41 6.05
N ASP A 107 -15.85 25.26 7.35
CA ASP A 107 -16.04 26.34 8.31
C ASP A 107 -14.71 27.07 8.50
N ALA A 108 -14.49 28.09 7.69
CA ALA A 108 -13.28 28.91 7.69
C ALA A 108 -13.55 30.30 7.07
N ASP A 109 -12.57 31.19 7.16
CA ASP A 109 -12.61 32.48 6.49
C ASP A 109 -12.76 32.33 4.97
N ALA A 110 -13.45 33.29 4.33
CA ALA A 110 -13.78 33.22 2.91
C ALA A 110 -12.55 33.03 2.00
N ARG A 111 -11.40 33.58 2.39
CA ARG A 111 -10.15 33.47 1.64
C ARG A 111 -9.57 32.06 1.70
N LEU A 112 -9.62 31.40 2.85
CA LEU A 112 -9.20 30.01 3.00
C LEU A 112 -10.17 29.05 2.28
N VAL A 113 -11.48 29.29 2.39
CA VAL A 113 -12.50 28.51 1.68
C VAL A 113 -12.23 28.53 0.17
N GLU A 114 -12.02 29.72 -0.40
CA GLU A 114 -11.73 29.86 -1.83
C GLU A 114 -10.44 29.11 -2.23
N ARG A 115 -9.38 29.22 -1.42
CA ARG A 115 -8.11 28.52 -1.68
C ARG A 115 -8.26 27.00 -1.66
N ILE A 116 -8.98 26.44 -0.68
CA ILE A 116 -9.22 25.00 -0.57
C ILE A 116 -10.11 24.52 -1.72
N GLN A 117 -11.18 25.26 -2.05
CA GLN A 117 -12.06 24.93 -3.17
C GLN A 117 -11.31 24.92 -4.49
N ARG A 118 -10.41 25.87 -4.75
CA ARG A 118 -9.55 25.85 -5.95
C ARG A 118 -8.65 24.60 -5.99
N ALA A 119 -8.06 24.21 -4.86
CA ALA A 119 -7.24 23.00 -4.77
C ALA A 119 -8.07 21.73 -5.06
N TRP A 120 -9.32 21.67 -4.55
CA TRP A 120 -10.24 20.56 -4.83
C TRP A 120 -10.80 20.55 -6.25
N GLN A 121 -10.97 21.70 -6.91
CA GLN A 121 -11.38 21.74 -8.31
C GLN A 121 -10.26 21.26 -9.25
N ARG A 122 -9.01 21.54 -8.88
CA ARG A 122 -7.82 21.16 -9.65
C ARG A 122 -7.43 19.68 -9.45
N SER A 123 -7.80 19.09 -8.31
CA SER A 123 -7.56 17.68 -8.02
C SER A 123 -8.85 16.88 -8.17
N PRO A 124 -8.90 15.76 -8.91
CA PRO A 124 -10.10 14.93 -9.00
C PRO A 124 -10.32 14.13 -7.69
N LEU A 125 -10.54 14.84 -6.58
CA LEU A 125 -10.58 14.31 -5.23
C LEU A 125 -11.67 13.24 -5.07
N ASP A 126 -12.81 13.39 -5.74
CA ASP A 126 -13.89 12.39 -5.72
C ASP A 126 -13.44 11.05 -6.33
N ARG A 127 -12.70 11.09 -7.45
CA ARG A 127 -12.16 9.86 -8.08
C ARG A 127 -11.06 9.24 -7.23
N LEU A 128 -10.22 10.09 -6.62
CA LEU A 128 -9.21 9.65 -5.67
C LEU A 128 -9.86 8.92 -4.49
N LEU A 129 -10.86 9.54 -3.85
CA LEU A 129 -11.56 8.96 -2.70
C LEU A 129 -12.27 7.66 -3.06
N LEU A 130 -12.84 7.55 -4.27
CA LEU A 130 -13.38 6.28 -4.76
C LEU A 130 -12.30 5.20 -4.88
N GLY A 131 -11.10 5.55 -5.33
CA GLY A 131 -9.95 4.65 -5.36
C GLY A 131 -9.50 4.23 -3.95
N VAL A 132 -9.46 5.17 -3.01
CA VAL A 132 -9.10 4.92 -1.61
C VAL A 132 -10.16 4.05 -0.92
N ASP A 133 -11.45 4.27 -1.16
CA ASP A 133 -12.54 3.44 -0.64
C ASP A 133 -12.40 1.99 -1.12
N ARG A 134 -12.12 1.78 -2.41
CA ARG A 134 -11.83 0.44 -2.95
C ARG A 134 -10.66 -0.22 -2.25
N MET A 135 -9.56 0.50 -2.06
CA MET A 135 -8.38 0.00 -1.34
C MET A 135 -8.73 -0.38 0.10
N ALA A 136 -9.43 0.50 0.82
CA ALA A 136 -9.83 0.28 2.20
C ALA A 136 -10.81 -0.89 2.34
N ARG A 137 -11.78 -1.05 1.42
CA ARG A 137 -12.67 -2.22 1.39
C ARG A 137 -11.94 -3.51 1.12
N LEU A 138 -10.92 -3.48 0.25
CA LEU A 138 -10.10 -4.65 -0.07
C LEU A 138 -9.15 -5.04 1.06
N GLN A 139 -8.62 -4.08 1.82
CA GLN A 139 -7.45 -4.29 2.69
C GLN A 139 -7.69 -3.88 4.15
N GLY A 140 -8.89 -3.41 4.48
CA GLY A 140 -9.27 -2.83 5.77
C GLY A 140 -8.75 -1.41 6.00
N VAL A 141 -7.66 -1.01 5.35
CA VAL A 141 -7.03 0.31 5.51
C VAL A 141 -6.40 0.76 4.20
N ALA A 142 -6.32 2.07 4.00
CA ALA A 142 -5.54 2.73 2.96
C ALA A 142 -4.98 4.03 3.53
N ALA A 143 -3.84 4.48 3.02
CA ALA A 143 -3.29 5.79 3.37
C ALA A 143 -3.32 6.73 2.17
N VAL A 144 -3.30 8.04 2.44
CA VAL A 144 -3.16 9.06 1.41
C VAL A 144 -2.09 10.02 1.85
N ARG A 145 -0.95 10.02 1.17
CA ARG A 145 0.11 11.00 1.39
C ARG A 145 -0.24 12.29 0.67
N VAL A 146 -0.10 13.42 1.36
CA VAL A 146 -0.22 14.74 0.74
C VAL A 146 1.18 15.29 0.44
N SER A 147 1.42 15.74 -0.80
CA SER A 147 2.62 16.48 -1.17
C SER A 147 2.26 17.84 -1.77
N TYR A 148 3.21 18.76 -1.81
CA TYR A 148 3.04 20.06 -2.46
C TYR A 148 4.00 20.16 -3.64
N GLU A 149 3.46 20.31 -4.85
CA GLU A 149 4.24 20.43 -6.08
C GLU A 149 3.83 21.73 -6.79
N HIS A 150 4.79 22.64 -6.99
CA HIS A 150 4.56 23.95 -7.61
C HIS A 150 3.47 24.78 -6.89
N GLY A 151 3.40 24.69 -5.56
CA GLY A 151 2.40 25.40 -4.74
C GLY A 151 1.02 24.74 -4.69
N GLU A 152 0.83 23.60 -5.36
CA GLU A 152 -0.44 22.86 -5.40
C GLU A 152 -0.35 21.57 -4.59
N ALA A 153 -1.43 21.24 -3.87
CA ALA A 153 -1.54 19.98 -3.15
C ALA A 153 -1.77 18.81 -4.11
N ARG A 154 -0.96 17.76 -3.99
CA ARG A 154 -1.12 16.47 -4.66
C ARG A 154 -1.34 15.37 -3.64
N TYR A 155 -2.15 14.39 -4.04
CA TYR A 155 -2.57 13.30 -3.18
C TYR A 155 -2.14 11.98 -3.79
N TRP A 156 -1.50 11.14 -2.97
CA TRP A 156 -0.93 9.88 -3.39
C TRP A 156 -1.55 8.76 -2.56
N PRO A 157 -2.47 7.96 -3.13
CA PRO A 157 -3.09 6.87 -2.41
C PRO A 157 -2.11 5.69 -2.30
N TRP A 158 -2.07 5.09 -1.12
CA TRP A 158 -1.18 3.99 -0.78
C TRP A 158 -1.98 2.81 -0.24
N PRO A 159 -1.93 1.65 -0.90
CA PRO A 159 -2.57 0.45 -0.39
C PRO A 159 -1.78 -0.11 0.80
N ALA A 160 -2.48 -0.70 1.78
CA ALA A 160 -1.92 -1.24 3.02
C ALA A 160 -0.75 -2.21 2.82
N HIS A 161 -0.83 -3.07 1.79
CA HIS A 161 0.23 -4.06 1.54
C HIS A 161 1.58 -3.44 1.14
N ARG A 162 1.62 -2.13 0.82
CA ARG A 162 2.83 -1.37 0.50
C ARG A 162 3.31 -0.51 1.65
N LEU A 163 2.72 -0.64 2.83
CA LEU A 163 3.03 0.17 3.99
C LEU A 163 3.52 -0.71 5.14
N ILE A 164 4.54 -0.22 5.86
CA ILE A 164 4.88 -0.68 7.21
C ILE A 164 4.80 0.55 8.09
N VAL A 165 3.96 0.51 9.10
CA VAL A 165 3.80 1.61 10.06
C VAL A 165 4.47 1.21 11.36
N LEU A 166 5.44 1.99 11.80
CA LEU A 166 6.07 1.83 13.10
C LEU A 166 5.36 2.80 14.07
N PRO A 167 4.67 2.28 15.10
CA PRO A 167 3.97 3.14 16.05
C PRO A 167 4.96 3.89 16.95
N ASP A 168 4.57 5.07 17.42
CA ASP A 168 5.17 5.70 18.60
C ASP A 168 4.74 4.92 19.85
N PHE A 169 5.69 4.45 20.65
CA PHE A 169 5.37 3.66 21.85
C PHE A 169 4.65 4.47 22.92
N ASP A 170 4.94 5.77 23.00
CA ASP A 170 4.31 6.67 23.96
C ASP A 170 2.95 7.17 23.44
N ARG A 171 2.75 7.14 22.11
CA ARG A 171 1.50 7.51 21.42
C ARG A 171 1.16 6.53 20.29
N PRO A 172 0.59 5.35 20.61
CA PRO A 172 0.38 4.28 19.62
C PRO A 172 -0.61 4.62 18.50
N ASP A 173 -1.40 5.68 18.67
CA ASP A 173 -2.29 6.25 17.65
C ASP A 173 -1.54 7.07 16.59
N THR A 174 -0.28 7.42 16.86
CA THR A 174 0.56 8.23 16.00
C THR A 174 1.72 7.39 15.43
N PRO A 175 1.96 7.42 14.10
CA PRO A 175 3.11 6.76 13.53
C PRO A 175 4.41 7.50 13.88
N ALA A 176 5.39 6.78 14.43
CA ALA A 176 6.75 7.30 14.61
C ALA A 176 7.55 7.27 13.32
N ALA A 177 7.32 6.26 12.46
CA ALA A 177 7.90 6.17 11.13
C ALA A 177 7.04 5.31 10.20
N VAL A 178 7.15 5.52 8.89
CA VAL A 178 6.46 4.72 7.87
C VAL A 178 7.41 4.32 6.76
N VAL A 179 7.39 3.05 6.37
CA VAL A 179 8.03 2.56 5.14
C VAL A 179 6.96 2.40 4.06
N ALA A 180 7.12 3.10 2.94
CA ALA A 180 6.18 3.10 1.81
C ALA A 180 6.86 2.60 0.53
N PHE A 181 6.47 1.41 0.04
CA PHE A 181 7.06 0.76 -1.14
C PHE A 181 6.51 1.30 -2.46
N ALA A 182 7.22 2.23 -3.11
CA ALA A 182 6.77 2.91 -4.32
C ALA A 182 6.51 1.93 -5.48
N ALA A 183 7.35 0.92 -5.59
CA ALA A 183 7.18 -0.15 -6.57
C ALA A 183 6.49 -1.36 -5.93
N GLY A 184 5.53 -1.95 -6.66
CA GLY A 184 4.79 -3.13 -6.19
C GLY A 184 5.63 -4.40 -6.06
N ASP A 185 6.89 -4.37 -6.52
CA ASP A 185 7.88 -5.43 -6.40
C ASP A 185 8.84 -5.21 -5.21
N GLY A 186 8.63 -4.16 -4.41
CA GLY A 186 9.45 -3.83 -3.25
C GLY A 186 10.87 -3.33 -3.59
N SER A 187 11.18 -3.01 -4.85
CA SER A 187 12.52 -2.53 -5.26
C SER A 187 12.88 -1.14 -4.73
N LEU A 188 11.86 -0.31 -4.47
CA LEU A 188 11.99 1.09 -4.10
C LEU A 188 11.05 1.37 -2.92
N ALA A 189 11.60 1.98 -1.86
CA ALA A 189 10.86 2.39 -0.68
C ALA A 189 11.19 3.83 -0.29
N HIS A 190 10.21 4.52 0.27
CA HIS A 190 10.39 5.78 0.98
C HIS A 190 10.20 5.54 2.47
N VAL A 191 11.17 5.96 3.27
CA VAL A 191 11.11 5.89 4.73
C VAL A 191 10.82 7.28 5.25
N TRP A 192 9.67 7.46 5.87
CA TRP A 192 9.20 8.72 6.42
C TRP A 192 9.30 8.73 7.94
N SER A 193 9.72 9.85 8.48
CA SER A 193 9.67 10.22 9.90
C SER A 193 8.96 11.57 10.02
N PRO A 194 8.83 12.16 11.23
CA PRO A 194 8.28 13.51 11.38
C PRO A 194 9.09 14.61 10.67
N ASP A 195 10.39 14.41 10.54
CA ASP A 195 11.33 15.45 10.11
C ASP A 195 12.02 15.12 8.78
N ARG A 196 12.18 13.83 8.47
CA ARG A 196 13.01 13.32 7.37
C ARG A 196 12.33 12.29 6.50
N VAL A 197 12.74 12.28 5.24
CA VAL A 197 12.45 11.23 4.28
C VAL A 197 13.73 10.67 3.68
N SER A 198 13.84 9.35 3.62
CA SER A 198 14.89 8.66 2.86
C SER A 198 14.29 7.85 1.73
N THR A 199 14.94 7.89 0.56
CA THR A 199 14.63 6.99 -0.55
C THR A 199 15.62 5.84 -0.53
N VAL A 200 15.11 4.61 -0.50
CA VAL A 200 15.89 3.38 -0.40
C VAL A 200 15.60 2.49 -1.59
N ALA A 201 16.64 2.01 -2.27
CA ALA A 201 16.51 1.04 -3.35
C ALA A 201 17.71 0.09 -3.38
N GLY A 202 17.45 -1.18 -3.72
CA GLY A 202 18.51 -2.18 -3.85
C GLY A 202 19.34 -2.38 -2.57
N GLY A 203 18.73 -2.18 -1.40
CA GLY A 203 19.42 -2.27 -0.11
C GLY A 203 20.37 -1.11 0.17
N ARG A 204 20.17 0.05 -0.47
CA ARG A 204 20.99 1.27 -0.26
C ARG A 204 20.11 2.51 -0.15
N ILE A 205 20.59 3.48 0.62
CA ILE A 205 20.00 4.82 0.68
C ILE A 205 20.45 5.59 -0.54
N LEU A 206 19.50 6.08 -1.33
CA LEU A 206 19.73 6.90 -2.52
C LEU A 206 19.74 8.39 -2.18
N THR A 207 18.74 8.82 -1.40
CA THR A 207 18.59 10.20 -0.93
C THR A 207 18.10 10.21 0.50
N GLU A 208 18.45 11.26 1.24
CA GLU A 208 17.93 11.59 2.56
C GLU A 208 17.75 13.12 2.63
N GLU A 209 16.54 13.55 2.96
CA GLU A 209 16.14 14.96 2.92
C GLU A 209 15.28 15.29 4.15
N GLU A 210 15.44 16.49 4.70
CA GLU A 210 14.51 17.03 5.69
C GLU A 210 13.29 17.62 4.97
N HIS A 211 12.09 17.35 5.49
CA HIS A 211 10.84 17.87 4.90
C HIS A 211 10.09 18.83 5.82
N GLY A 212 10.47 18.94 7.10
CA GLY A 212 9.99 19.99 8.01
C GLY A 212 8.47 19.99 8.27
N LEU A 213 7.81 18.83 8.14
CA LEU A 213 6.36 18.72 8.35
C LEU A 213 6.00 18.54 9.83
N GLY A 214 6.96 18.17 10.68
CA GLY A 214 6.77 17.91 12.11
C GLY A 214 5.89 16.70 12.42
N ARG A 215 5.56 15.89 11.40
CA ARG A 215 4.77 14.66 11.47
C ARG A 215 5.00 13.80 10.24
N VAL A 216 4.78 12.49 10.37
CA VAL A 216 4.78 11.58 9.22
C VAL A 216 3.60 11.95 8.30
N PRO A 217 3.84 12.21 7.01
CA PRO A 217 2.82 12.65 6.05
C PRO A 217 1.95 11.54 5.45
#